data_AF-K4LIY3-F1
#
_entry.id   AF-K4LIY3-F1
#
_cell.length_a   1.000
_cell.length_b   1.000
_cell.length_c   1.000
_cell.angle_alpha   90.00
_cell.angle_beta   90.00
_cell.angle_gamma   90.00
#
_symmetry.space_group_name_H-M   'P 1'
#
loop_
_entity.id
_entity.type
_entity.pdbx_description
1 polymer ?
#
loop_
_entity_poly.entity_id
_entity_poly.type
_entity_poly.pdbx_seq_one_letter_code
_entity_poly.pdbx_strand_id
1 'polypeptide(L)'
;MNLSERLTDAEERIRDNAVKPLLALLPTWVRPNHITGTRLILVSSAFILYLFNKSLAPQIWILTAAILTDFIDGPLARLRSQCSRKGAYLDQIADWCLGIWTGVLALLTGLLPAIVIVLMAAPQIGVLITDRIRVARLSTDDGRKRALAIAMGAANSRSTTIERLQFVTVLLGFMLIVFSKMTDRAIWHRIGLGSLYIEIVLVWLFLFQGIANVIAKR
;
A
#
# COMPACT_ATOMS: atom_id res chain seq x y z
N MET A 1 -10.91 10.03 -20.40
CA MET A 1 -10.39 10.13 -19.02
C MET A 1 -11.44 9.56 -18.08
N ASN A 2 -11.12 8.45 -17.42
CA ASN A 2 -12.05 7.79 -16.50
C ASN A 2 -12.19 8.60 -15.20
N LEU A 3 -13.31 8.46 -14.49
CA LEU A 3 -13.55 9.15 -13.21
C LEU A 3 -12.44 8.86 -12.19
N SER A 4 -11.92 7.62 -12.16
CA SER A 4 -10.81 7.19 -11.31
C SER A 4 -9.51 7.94 -11.59
N GLU A 5 -9.19 8.20 -12.86
CA GLU A 5 -7.99 8.95 -13.25
C GLU A 5 -8.09 10.41 -12.79
N ARG A 6 -9.27 11.02 -12.94
CA ARG A 6 -9.54 12.39 -12.47
C ARG A 6 -9.37 12.53 -10.96
N LEU A 7 -9.86 11.55 -10.20
CA LEU A 7 -9.71 11.52 -8.74
C LEU A 7 -8.24 11.36 -8.35
N THR A 8 -7.49 10.52 -9.08
CA THR A 8 -6.04 10.33 -8.87
C THR A 8 -5.25 11.60 -9.14
N ASP A 9 -5.53 12.28 -10.25
CA ASP A 9 -4.87 13.55 -10.57
C ASP A 9 -5.19 14.64 -9.54
N ALA A 10 -6.42 14.67 -9.02
CA ALA A 10 -6.84 15.64 -8.01
C ALA A 10 -6.15 15.38 -6.66
N GLU A 11 -6.13 14.12 -6.20
CA GLU A 11 -5.43 13.71 -4.98
C GLU A 11 -3.94 14.04 -5.04
N GLU A 12 -3.28 13.69 -6.15
CA GLU A 12 -1.86 13.97 -6.35
C GLU A 12 -1.58 15.48 -6.30
N ARG A 13 -2.40 16.30 -6.96
CA ARG A 13 -2.24 17.77 -6.92
C ARG A 13 -2.39 18.35 -5.52
N ILE A 14 -3.39 17.89 -4.76
CA ILE A 14 -3.63 18.35 -3.39
C ILE A 14 -2.44 17.98 -2.52
N ARG A 15 -1.98 16.73 -2.58
CA ARG A 15 -0.80 16.27 -1.83
C ARG A 15 0.45 17.04 -2.23
N ASP A 16 0.71 17.19 -3.53
CA ASP A 16 1.90 17.88 -4.01
C ASP A 16 1.93 19.33 -3.51
N ASN A 17 0.80 20.03 -3.52
CA ASN A 17 0.69 21.38 -2.98
C ASN A 17 0.89 21.43 -1.46
N ALA A 18 0.35 20.45 -0.72
CA ALA A 18 0.49 20.38 0.74
C ALA A 18 1.94 20.12 1.17
N VAL A 19 2.66 19.24 0.46
CA VAL A 19 4.04 18.85 0.82
C VAL A 19 5.08 19.79 0.18
N LYS A 20 4.74 20.55 -0.87
CA LYS A 20 5.62 21.53 -1.52
C LYS A 20 6.43 22.43 -0.58
N PRO A 21 5.86 23.09 0.46
CA PRO A 21 6.65 23.92 1.37
C PRO A 21 7.71 23.11 2.15
N LEU A 22 7.36 21.89 2.57
CA LEU A 22 8.29 20.99 3.23
C LEU A 22 9.42 20.53 2.29
N LEU A 23 9.07 20.22 1.04
CA LEU A 23 10.05 19.77 0.03
C LEU A 23 10.99 20.86 -0.43
N ALA A 24 10.58 22.13 -0.36
CA ALA A 24 11.44 23.28 -0.65
C ALA A 24 12.60 23.39 0.35
N LEU A 25 12.44 22.86 1.57
CA LEU A 25 13.51 22.80 2.58
C LEU A 25 14.50 21.65 2.31
N LEU A 26 14.12 20.65 1.51
CA LEU A 26 14.99 19.52 1.25
C LEU A 26 16.10 19.90 0.25
N PRO A 27 17.37 19.55 0.53
CA PRO A 27 18.46 19.79 -0.40
C PRO A 27 18.22 19.15 -1.78
N THR A 28 18.76 19.76 -2.83
CA THR A 28 18.62 19.28 -4.21
C THR A 28 19.27 17.91 -4.47
N TRP A 29 20.20 17.48 -3.61
CA TRP A 29 20.85 16.17 -3.70
C TRP A 29 19.99 15.02 -3.18
N VAL A 30 18.93 15.29 -2.41
CA VAL A 30 18.01 14.25 -1.91
C VAL A 30 17.16 13.72 -3.06
N ARG A 31 17.33 12.46 -3.44
CA ARG A 31 16.56 11.81 -4.51
C ARG A 31 15.39 11.03 -3.91
N PRO A 32 14.28 10.85 -4.65
CA PRO A 32 13.16 10.00 -4.23
C PRO A 32 13.63 8.60 -3.78
N ASN A 33 14.53 7.99 -4.54
CA ASN A 33 15.09 6.67 -4.20
C ASN A 33 15.83 6.64 -2.85
N HIS A 34 16.40 7.76 -2.39
CA HIS A 34 17.02 7.81 -1.05
C HIS A 34 15.95 7.76 0.04
N ILE A 35 14.78 8.37 -0.20
CA ILE A 35 13.66 8.33 0.74
C ILE A 35 13.07 6.91 0.80
N THR A 36 12.82 6.29 -0.36
CA THR A 36 12.34 4.91 -0.43
C THR A 36 13.35 3.93 0.19
N GLY A 37 14.65 4.12 -0.05
CA GLY A 37 15.71 3.33 0.60
C GLY A 37 15.75 3.54 2.12
N THR A 38 15.53 4.77 2.59
CA THR A 38 15.42 5.07 4.03
C THR A 38 14.21 4.35 4.63
N ARG A 39 13.07 4.28 3.93
CA ARG A 39 11.89 3.50 4.37
C ARG A 39 12.25 2.04 4.62
N LEU A 40 12.94 1.41 3.67
CA LEU A 40 13.40 0.01 3.82
C LEU A 40 14.33 -0.17 5.02
N ILE A 41 15.24 0.78 5.26
CA ILE A 41 16.13 0.75 6.43
C ILE A 41 15.31 0.89 7.73
N LEU A 42 14.32 1.79 7.78
CA LEU A 42 13.46 1.96 8.95
C LEU A 42 12.65 0.69 9.24
N VAL A 43 12.01 0.10 8.23
CA VAL A 43 11.27 -1.17 8.39
C VAL A 43 12.20 -2.29 8.86
N SER A 44 13.38 -2.41 8.25
CA SER A 44 14.39 -3.40 8.66
C SER A 44 14.89 -3.17 10.09
N SER A 45 15.04 -1.91 10.50
CA SER A 45 15.43 -1.55 11.87
C SER A 45 14.36 -1.94 12.88
N ALA A 46 13.08 -1.69 12.58
CA ALA A 46 11.96 -2.13 13.42
C ALA A 46 11.93 -3.66 13.54
N PHE A 47 12.18 -4.38 12.44
CA PHE A 47 12.32 -5.84 12.43
C PHE A 47 13.45 -6.34 13.32
N ILE A 48 14.64 -5.74 13.19
CA ILE A 48 15.81 -6.10 14.00
C ILE A 48 15.54 -5.84 15.49
N LEU A 49 14.93 -4.70 15.84
CA LEU A 49 14.57 -4.41 17.24
C LEU A 49 13.62 -5.45 17.83
N TYR A 50 12.68 -5.95 17.03
CA TYR A 50 11.80 -7.04 17.44
C TYR A 50 12.58 -8.32 17.74
N LEU A 51 13.52 -8.72 16.85
CA LEU A 51 14.36 -9.90 17.06
C LEU A 51 15.21 -9.81 18.33
N PHE A 52 15.65 -8.61 18.70
CA PHE A 52 16.37 -8.35 19.95
C PHE A 52 15.46 -8.18 21.18
N ASN A 53 14.18 -8.53 21.07
CA ASN A 53 13.18 -8.43 22.14
C ASN A 53 13.12 -7.02 22.77
N LYS A 54 13.37 -5.97 21.97
CA LYS A 54 13.23 -4.58 22.45
C LYS A 54 11.75 -4.23 22.60
N SER A 55 11.48 -3.21 23.40
CA SER A 55 10.11 -2.73 23.63
C SER A 55 9.42 -2.36 22.32
N LEU A 56 8.08 -2.43 22.33
CA LEU A 56 7.25 -2.15 21.15
C LEU A 56 7.26 -0.67 20.76
N ALA A 57 7.38 0.23 21.75
CA ALA A 57 7.34 1.69 21.55
C ALA A 57 8.32 2.21 20.48
N PRO A 58 9.64 1.93 20.52
CA PRO A 58 10.56 2.37 19.48
C PRO A 58 10.22 1.79 18.10
N GLN A 59 9.72 0.55 18.04
CA GLN A 59 9.31 -0.07 16.78
C GLN A 59 8.12 0.69 16.15
N ILE A 60 7.12 1.06 16.94
CA ILE A 60 5.97 1.87 16.48
C ILE A 60 6.42 3.23 15.97
N TRP A 61 7.32 3.92 16.67
CA TRP A 61 7.82 5.23 16.24
C TRP A 61 8.61 5.14 14.94
N ILE A 62 9.45 4.11 14.78
CA ILE A 62 10.19 3.86 13.54
C ILE A 62 9.25 3.54 12.38
N LEU A 63 8.23 2.71 12.61
CA LEU A 63 7.23 2.40 11.58
C LEU A 63 6.40 3.63 11.22
N THR A 64 6.04 4.46 12.20
CA THR A 64 5.36 5.73 11.94
C THR A 64 6.21 6.64 11.07
N ALA A 65 7.51 6.75 11.36
CA ALA A 65 8.44 7.49 10.51
C ALA A 65 8.52 6.90 9.08
N ALA A 66 8.51 5.56 8.94
CA ALA A 66 8.50 4.90 7.64
C ALA A 66 7.21 5.16 6.83
N ILE A 67 6.06 5.27 7.49
CA ILE A 67 4.81 5.68 6.85
C ILE A 67 4.92 7.12 6.34
N LEU A 68 5.45 8.02 7.16
CA LEU A 68 5.59 9.43 6.79
C LEU A 68 6.52 9.62 5.58
N THR A 69 7.54 8.77 5.39
CA THR A 69 8.41 8.85 4.22
C THR A 69 7.70 8.46 2.90
N ASP A 70 6.66 7.62 2.93
CA ASP A 70 5.80 7.29 1.78
C ASP A 70 4.95 8.45 1.27
N PHE A 71 4.53 9.32 2.19
CA PHE A 71 3.80 10.52 1.79
C PHE A 71 4.67 11.54 1.05
N ILE A 72 6.00 11.41 1.11
CA ILE A 72 6.95 12.44 0.67
C ILE A 72 7.65 12.07 -0.63
N ASP A 73 8.00 10.80 -0.87
CA ASP A 73 8.80 10.41 -2.03
C ASP A 73 8.07 10.51 -3.37
N GLY A 74 6.77 10.19 -3.41
CA GLY A 74 5.92 10.39 -4.58
C GLY A 74 5.85 11.85 -5.03
N PRO A 75 5.44 12.79 -4.15
CA PRO A 75 5.49 14.23 -4.46
C PRO A 75 6.89 14.73 -4.82
N LEU A 76 7.93 14.25 -4.14
CA LEU A 76 9.31 14.62 -4.45
C LEU A 76 9.70 14.19 -5.88
N ALA A 77 9.31 13.00 -6.30
CA ALA A 77 9.57 12.49 -7.65
C ALA A 77 8.82 13.29 -8.72
N ARG A 78 7.57 13.71 -8.47
CA ARG A 78 6.78 14.54 -9.39
C ARG A 78 7.32 15.96 -9.48
N LEU A 79 7.55 16.61 -8.34
CA LEU A 79 8.00 18.01 -8.29
C LEU A 79 9.42 18.20 -8.83
N ARG A 80 10.29 17.18 -8.72
CA ARG A 80 11.65 17.22 -9.31
C ARG A 80 11.73 16.59 -10.69
N SER A 81 10.60 16.12 -11.27
CA SER A 81 10.57 15.39 -12.54
C SER A 81 11.52 14.18 -12.56
N GLN A 82 11.70 13.51 -11.42
CA GLN A 82 12.58 12.35 -11.22
C GLN A 82 11.82 11.03 -11.16
N CYS A 83 10.60 10.97 -11.70
CA CYS A 83 9.81 9.76 -11.80
C CYS A 83 10.54 8.72 -12.68
N SER A 84 10.83 7.54 -12.13
CA SER A 84 11.52 6.47 -12.85
C SER A 84 10.85 5.13 -12.63
N ARG A 85 10.86 4.26 -13.64
CA ARG A 85 10.26 2.92 -13.55
C ARG A 85 10.94 2.06 -12.47
N LYS A 86 12.26 2.21 -12.30
CA LYS A 86 13.01 1.53 -11.24
C LYS A 86 12.62 2.04 -9.85
N GLY A 87 12.44 3.36 -9.70
CA GLY A 87 11.98 3.97 -8.45
C GLY A 87 10.58 3.50 -8.07
N ALA A 88 9.64 3.49 -9.02
CA ALA A 88 8.28 3.02 -8.78
C ALA A 88 8.22 1.53 -8.37
N TYR A 89 9.08 0.69 -8.95
CA TYR A 89 9.18 -0.71 -8.53
C TYR A 89 9.76 -0.86 -7.12
N LEU A 90 10.78 -0.06 -6.78
CA LEU A 90 11.36 -0.04 -5.44
C LEU A 90 10.35 0.43 -4.39
N ASP A 91 9.54 1.43 -4.74
CA ASP A 91 8.47 1.97 -3.90
C ASP A 91 7.43 0.90 -3.56
N GLN A 92 6.95 0.18 -4.57
CA GLN A 92 6.02 -0.94 -4.39
C GLN A 92 6.58 -2.03 -3.47
N ILE A 93 7.87 -2.36 -3.58
CA ILE A 93 8.52 -3.31 -2.67
C ILE A 93 8.58 -2.75 -1.25
N ALA A 94 8.95 -1.48 -1.08
CA ALA A 94 9.04 -0.85 0.23
C ALA A 94 7.68 -0.79 0.94
N ASP A 95 6.60 -0.53 0.20
CA ASP A 95 5.24 -0.53 0.71
C ASP A 95 4.78 -1.92 1.14
N TRP A 96 5.10 -2.95 0.35
CA TRP A 96 4.84 -4.33 0.74
C TRP A 96 5.61 -4.73 1.99
N CYS A 97 6.90 -4.37 2.08
CA CYS A 97 7.69 -4.62 3.29
C CYS A 97 7.08 -3.94 4.52
N LEU A 98 6.67 -2.68 4.40
CA LEU A 98 6.04 -1.93 5.48
C LEU A 98 4.69 -2.54 5.91
N GLY A 99 3.81 -2.83 4.94
CA GLY A 99 2.51 -3.43 5.20
C GLY A 99 2.60 -4.83 5.80
N ILE A 100 3.42 -5.71 5.22
CA ILE A 100 3.63 -7.09 5.70
C ILE A 100 4.22 -7.05 7.10
N TRP A 101 5.28 -6.28 7.34
CA TRP A 101 5.93 -6.28 8.64
C TRP A 101 5.01 -5.71 9.73
N THR A 102 4.27 -4.64 9.44
CA THR A 102 3.31 -4.07 10.41
C THR A 102 2.17 -5.05 10.72
N GLY A 103 1.65 -5.75 9.71
CA GLY A 103 0.65 -6.82 9.90
C GLY A 103 1.18 -8.01 10.69
N VAL A 104 2.42 -8.45 10.43
CA VAL A 104 3.09 -9.50 11.20
C VAL A 104 3.29 -9.08 12.65
N LEU A 105 3.72 -7.84 12.89
CA LEU A 105 3.86 -7.31 14.25
C LEU A 105 2.50 -7.29 14.99
N ALA A 106 1.42 -6.91 14.31
CA ALA A 106 0.06 -6.96 14.87
C ALA A 106 -0.40 -8.39 15.19
N LEU A 107 -0.04 -9.39 14.38
CA LEU A 107 -0.30 -10.80 14.67
C LEU A 107 0.51 -11.29 15.88
N LEU A 108 1.82 -11.00 15.91
CA LEU A 108 2.73 -11.48 16.94
C LEU A 108 2.43 -10.88 18.33
N THR A 109 1.84 -9.68 18.38
CA THR A 109 1.34 -9.08 19.63
C THR A 109 0.07 -9.75 20.18
N GLY A 110 -0.51 -10.71 19.45
CA GLY A 110 -1.71 -11.45 19.83
C GLY A 110 -3.00 -10.63 19.77
N LEU A 111 -2.94 -9.41 19.24
CA LEU A 111 -4.08 -8.50 19.18
C LEU A 111 -4.91 -8.64 17.91
N LEU A 112 -4.34 -9.25 16.87
CA LEU A 112 -5.00 -9.46 15.60
C LEU A 112 -5.30 -10.96 15.40
N PRO A 113 -6.57 -11.36 15.24
CA PRO A 113 -6.92 -12.74 14.92
C PRO A 113 -6.37 -13.13 13.54
N ALA A 114 -5.76 -14.32 13.43
CA ALA A 114 -5.18 -14.80 12.16
C ALA A 114 -6.21 -14.84 11.01
N ILE A 115 -7.49 -15.09 11.32
CA ILE A 115 -8.58 -15.09 10.34
C ILE A 115 -8.72 -13.74 9.62
N VAL A 116 -8.44 -12.62 10.29
CA VAL A 116 -8.53 -11.28 9.68
C VAL A 116 -7.50 -11.14 8.56
N ILE A 117 -6.27 -11.61 8.79
CA ILE A 117 -5.22 -11.60 7.75
C ILE A 117 -5.59 -12.50 6.57
N VAL A 118 -6.13 -13.69 6.83
CA VAL A 118 -6.59 -14.60 5.77
C VAL A 118 -7.70 -13.94 4.94
N LEU A 119 -8.68 -13.30 5.59
CA LEU A 119 -9.79 -12.61 4.91
C LEU A 119 -9.35 -11.40 4.09
N MET A 120 -8.23 -10.77 4.45
CA MET A 120 -7.62 -9.68 3.68
C MET A 120 -6.76 -10.18 2.52
N ALA A 121 -6.00 -11.25 2.72
CA ALA A 121 -5.08 -11.78 1.72
C ALA A 121 -5.79 -12.60 0.63
N ALA A 122 -6.81 -13.38 0.98
CA ALA A 122 -7.51 -14.25 0.03
C ALA A 122 -8.11 -13.50 -1.17
N PRO A 123 -8.78 -12.34 -0.98
CA PRO A 123 -9.29 -11.57 -2.11
C PRO A 123 -8.22 -11.06 -3.07
N GLN A 124 -7.01 -10.73 -2.58
CA GLN A 124 -5.92 -10.25 -3.44
C GLN A 124 -5.50 -11.33 -4.45
N ILE A 125 -5.48 -12.59 -4.02
CA ILE A 125 -5.26 -13.75 -4.90
C ILE A 125 -6.42 -13.88 -5.90
N GLY A 126 -7.66 -13.72 -5.43
CA GLY A 126 -8.85 -13.77 -6.27
C GLY A 126 -8.86 -12.71 -7.37
N VAL A 127 -8.46 -11.47 -7.05
CA VAL A 127 -8.36 -10.36 -8.02
C VAL A 127 -7.30 -10.67 -9.05
N LEU A 128 -6.11 -11.14 -8.64
CA LEU A 128 -5.04 -11.54 -9.55
C LEU A 128 -5.49 -12.63 -10.53
N ILE A 129 -6.22 -13.64 -10.06
CA ILE A 129 -6.76 -14.70 -10.90
C ILE A 129 -7.81 -14.14 -11.87
N THR A 130 -8.73 -13.31 -11.37
CA THR A 130 -9.80 -12.71 -12.18
C THR A 130 -9.25 -11.85 -13.30
N ASP A 131 -8.21 -11.04 -13.02
CA ASP A 131 -7.53 -10.22 -14.02
C ASP A 131 -6.80 -11.07 -15.06
N ARG A 132 -6.11 -12.14 -14.63
CA ARG A 132 -5.47 -13.08 -15.56
C ARG A 132 -6.49 -13.75 -16.49
N ILE A 133 -7.65 -14.14 -15.98
CA ILE A 133 -8.73 -14.72 -16.79
C ILE A 133 -9.32 -13.68 -17.76
N ARG A 134 -9.55 -12.44 -17.30
CA ARG A 134 -10.06 -11.35 -18.14
C ARG A 134 -9.13 -11.07 -19.32
N VAL A 135 -7.83 -10.97 -19.07
CA VAL A 135 -6.83 -10.75 -20.12
C VAL A 135 -6.80 -11.92 -21.10
N ALA A 136 -6.87 -13.17 -20.62
CA ALA A 136 -6.93 -14.33 -21.50
C ALA A 136 -8.15 -14.32 -22.45
N ARG A 137 -9.31 -13.78 -22.01
CA ARG A 137 -10.54 -13.71 -22.82
C ARG A 137 -10.58 -12.56 -23.83
N LEU A 138 -9.91 -11.44 -23.56
CA LEU A 138 -9.82 -10.31 -24.52
C LEU A 138 -8.92 -10.62 -25.73
N SER A 139 -8.28 -11.80 -25.75
CA SER A 139 -7.13 -12.11 -26.59
C SER A 139 -7.44 -13.10 -27.71
N THR A 140 -8.46 -12.84 -28.53
CA THR A 140 -8.66 -13.62 -29.77
C THR A 140 -7.74 -13.18 -30.92
N ASP A 141 -6.90 -12.13 -30.77
CA ASP A 141 -6.28 -11.51 -31.96
C ASP A 141 -4.74 -11.27 -31.95
N ASP A 142 -3.98 -11.27 -30.84
CA ASP A 142 -2.51 -11.13 -30.98
C ASP A 142 -1.70 -11.46 -29.70
N GLY A 143 -0.73 -12.39 -29.79
CA GLY A 143 0.12 -12.80 -28.67
C GLY A 143 1.02 -11.68 -28.13
N ARG A 144 1.35 -10.69 -28.98
CA ARG A 144 2.13 -9.51 -28.58
C ARG A 144 1.31 -8.54 -27.72
N LYS A 145 0.02 -8.37 -28.02
CA LYS A 145 -0.93 -7.58 -27.20
C LYS A 145 -1.18 -8.25 -25.85
N ARG A 146 -1.13 -9.59 -25.76
CA ARG A 146 -1.21 -10.34 -24.49
C ARG A 146 0.00 -10.09 -23.59
N ALA A 147 1.21 -10.17 -24.13
CA ALA A 147 2.42 -9.83 -23.38
C ALA A 147 2.41 -8.35 -22.96
N LEU A 148 1.97 -7.45 -23.84
CA LEU A 148 1.84 -6.02 -23.55
C LEU A 148 0.76 -5.72 -22.50
N ALA A 149 -0.41 -6.37 -22.54
CA ALA A 149 -1.50 -6.15 -21.57
C ALA A 149 -1.16 -6.70 -20.18
N ILE A 150 -0.49 -7.86 -20.10
CA ILE A 150 0.03 -8.40 -18.84
C ILE A 150 1.14 -7.49 -18.31
N ALA A 151 2.06 -7.08 -19.19
CA ALA A 151 3.10 -6.13 -18.85
C ALA A 151 2.52 -4.76 -18.46
N MET A 152 1.41 -4.30 -19.04
CA MET A 152 0.74 -3.04 -18.71
C MET A 152 -0.12 -3.15 -17.46
N GLY A 153 -0.73 -4.29 -17.15
CA GLY A 153 -1.38 -4.53 -15.85
C GLY A 153 -0.37 -4.62 -14.71
N ALA A 154 0.78 -5.28 -14.96
CA ALA A 154 1.89 -5.33 -14.02
C ALA A 154 2.75 -4.04 -13.99
N ALA A 155 2.72 -3.23 -15.06
CA ALA A 155 3.43 -1.96 -15.18
C ALA A 155 2.49 -0.74 -15.19
N ASN A 156 1.24 -0.90 -14.75
CA ASN A 156 0.44 0.24 -14.32
C ASN A 156 1.04 0.66 -12.97
N SER A 157 2.24 1.23 -13.03
CA SER A 157 3.06 1.66 -11.90
C SER A 157 2.46 2.84 -11.16
N ARG A 158 1.23 3.24 -11.51
CA ARG A 158 0.45 4.25 -10.84
C ARG A 158 -0.66 3.50 -10.08
N SER A 159 -0.47 3.36 -8.78
CA SER A 159 -1.55 2.94 -7.89
C SER A 159 -2.72 3.90 -8.07
N THR A 160 -3.91 3.35 -8.28
CA THR A 160 -5.12 4.17 -8.30
C THR A 160 -5.32 4.77 -6.91
N THR A 161 -6.00 5.92 -6.80
CA THR A 161 -6.33 6.51 -5.48
C THR A 161 -7.02 5.51 -4.57
N ILE A 162 -7.84 4.63 -5.14
CA ILE A 162 -8.58 3.61 -4.40
C ILE A 162 -7.60 2.61 -3.78
N GLU A 163 -6.69 2.03 -4.55
CA GLU A 163 -5.69 1.07 -4.04
C GLU A 163 -4.78 1.71 -2.98
N ARG A 164 -4.37 2.97 -3.20
CA ARG A 164 -3.56 3.72 -2.20
C ARG A 164 -4.36 3.98 -0.93
N LEU A 165 -5.63 4.37 -1.05
CA LEU A 165 -6.49 4.60 0.11
C LEU A 165 -6.68 3.29 0.90
N GLN A 166 -6.96 2.17 0.23
CA GLN A 166 -7.06 0.86 0.87
C GLN A 166 -5.79 0.50 1.62
N PHE A 167 -4.62 0.68 0.98
CA PHE A 167 -3.33 0.44 1.62
C PHE A 167 -3.14 1.30 2.88
N VAL A 168 -3.39 2.61 2.79
CA VAL A 168 -3.28 3.53 3.93
C VAL A 168 -4.24 3.16 5.06
N THR A 169 -5.49 2.82 4.75
CA THR A 169 -6.49 2.41 5.74
C THR A 169 -6.11 1.10 6.43
N VAL A 170 -5.60 0.12 5.68
CA VAL A 170 -5.11 -1.15 6.22
C VAL A 170 -3.92 -0.91 7.14
N LEU A 171 -2.95 -0.12 6.68
CA LEU A 171 -1.75 0.20 7.43
C LEU A 171 -2.08 0.96 8.72
N LEU A 172 -3.01 1.92 8.65
CA LEU A 172 -3.54 2.62 9.81
C LEU A 172 -4.22 1.65 10.78
N GLY A 173 -5.02 0.71 10.28
CA GLY A 173 -5.65 -0.33 11.08
C GLY A 173 -4.64 -1.17 11.87
N PHE A 174 -3.59 -1.66 11.21
CA PHE A 174 -2.52 -2.38 11.90
C PHE A 174 -1.78 -1.50 12.92
N MET A 175 -1.46 -0.26 12.55
CA MET A 175 -0.77 0.66 13.46
C MET A 175 -1.58 0.97 14.71
N LEU A 176 -2.90 1.18 14.58
CA LEU A 176 -3.79 1.42 15.72
C LEU A 176 -3.89 0.21 16.65
N ILE A 177 -3.87 -1.00 16.10
CA ILE A 177 -3.84 -2.25 16.87
C ILE A 177 -2.51 -2.38 17.62
N VAL A 178 -1.37 -2.16 16.97
CA VAL A 178 -0.07 -2.23 17.64
C VAL A 178 0.05 -1.11 18.69
N PHE A 179 -0.45 0.09 18.40
CA PHE A 179 -0.49 1.23 19.31
C PHE A 179 -1.42 1.03 20.52
N SER A 180 -2.50 0.26 20.36
CA SER A 180 -3.37 -0.09 21.49
C SER A 180 -2.63 -0.91 22.54
N LYS A 181 -1.65 -1.74 22.13
CA LYS A 181 -0.79 -2.48 23.06
C LYS A 181 0.09 -1.54 23.89
N MET A 182 0.60 -0.48 23.26
CA MET A 182 1.47 0.50 23.91
C MET A 182 0.72 1.37 24.91
N THR A 183 -0.52 1.76 24.59
CA THR A 183 -1.33 2.66 25.42
C THR A 183 -2.25 1.95 26.41
N ASP A 184 -2.38 0.62 26.28
CA ASP A 184 -3.30 -0.23 27.05
C ASP A 184 -4.76 0.26 27.01
N ARG A 185 -5.15 0.90 25.89
CA ARG A 185 -6.51 1.40 25.67
C ARG A 185 -7.23 0.56 24.62
N ALA A 186 -8.33 -0.07 25.03
CA ALA A 186 -9.17 -0.87 24.15
C ALA A 186 -9.83 -0.06 23.01
N ILE A 187 -9.93 1.27 23.13
CA ILE A 187 -10.54 2.11 22.09
C ILE A 187 -9.75 2.06 20.77
N TRP A 188 -8.41 2.13 20.84
CA TRP A 188 -7.54 2.08 19.66
C TRP A 188 -7.61 0.72 18.97
N HIS A 189 -7.70 -0.35 19.78
CA HIS A 189 -7.87 -1.71 19.27
C HIS A 189 -9.16 -1.86 18.48
N ARG A 190 -10.29 -1.38 19.04
CA ARG A 190 -11.60 -1.44 18.38
C ARG A 190 -11.65 -0.60 17.11
N ILE A 191 -11.07 0.59 17.12
CA ILE A 191 -11.00 1.45 15.92
C ILE A 191 -10.14 0.77 14.85
N GLY A 192 -8.98 0.23 15.24
CA GLY A 192 -8.11 -0.49 14.32
C GLY A 192 -8.77 -1.70 13.68
N LEU A 193 -9.43 -2.56 14.48
CA LEU A 193 -10.19 -3.69 13.95
C LEU A 193 -11.37 -3.25 13.08
N GLY A 194 -12.13 -2.23 13.49
CA GLY A 194 -13.23 -1.67 12.70
C GLY A 194 -12.77 -1.22 11.31
N SER A 195 -11.63 -0.53 11.25
CA SER A 195 -10.97 -0.12 10.00
C SER A 195 -10.65 -1.33 9.11
N LEU A 196 -10.07 -2.39 9.68
CA LEU A 196 -9.74 -3.61 8.91
C LEU A 196 -10.98 -4.35 8.41
N TYR A 197 -12.06 -4.42 9.20
CA TYR A 197 -13.30 -5.07 8.75
C TYR A 197 -13.98 -4.31 7.61
N ILE A 198 -13.97 -2.98 7.64
CA ILE A 198 -14.48 -2.16 6.53
C ILE A 198 -13.69 -2.48 5.26
N GLU A 199 -12.36 -2.52 5.36
CA GLU A 199 -11.50 -2.86 4.22
C GLU A 199 -11.74 -4.27 3.69
N ILE A 200 -11.92 -5.27 4.57
CA ILE A 200 -12.29 -6.63 4.16
C ILE A 200 -13.57 -6.57 3.29
N VAL A 201 -14.63 -5.94 3.78
CA VAL A 201 -15.90 -5.84 3.02
C VAL A 201 -15.69 -5.19 1.66
N LEU A 202 -14.93 -4.10 1.60
CA LEU A 202 -14.65 -3.38 0.35
C LEU A 202 -13.88 -4.26 -0.66
N VAL A 203 -12.82 -4.94 -0.23
CA VAL A 203 -12.00 -5.77 -1.12
C VAL A 203 -12.80 -6.98 -1.63
N TRP A 204 -13.61 -7.61 -0.78
CA TRP A 204 -14.50 -8.71 -1.22
C TRP A 204 -15.55 -8.22 -2.22
N LEU A 205 -16.15 -7.04 -2.00
CA LEU A 205 -17.09 -6.44 -2.94
C LEU A 205 -16.45 -6.19 -4.31
N PHE A 206 -15.22 -5.65 -4.34
CA PHE A 206 -14.48 -5.45 -5.59
C PHE A 206 -14.15 -6.76 -6.29
N LEU A 207 -13.79 -7.81 -5.55
CA LEU A 207 -13.57 -9.13 -6.12
C LEU A 207 -14.85 -9.66 -6.77
N PHE A 208 -15.99 -9.61 -6.06
CA PHE A 208 -17.27 -10.09 -6.62
C PHE A 208 -17.68 -9.31 -7.86
N GLN A 209 -17.53 -7.98 -7.86
CA GLN A 209 -17.77 -7.16 -9.04
C GLN A 209 -16.82 -7.52 -10.19
N GLY A 210 -15.54 -7.77 -9.88
CA GLY A 210 -14.54 -8.24 -10.84
C GLY A 210 -14.94 -9.55 -11.52
N ILE A 211 -15.38 -10.53 -10.73
CA ILE A 211 -15.86 -11.84 -11.20
C ILE A 211 -17.14 -11.68 -12.03
N ALA A 212 -18.11 -10.91 -11.54
CA ALA A 212 -19.37 -10.66 -12.25
C ALA A 212 -19.13 -10.05 -13.64
N ASN A 213 -18.22 -9.08 -13.74
CA ASN A 213 -17.84 -8.46 -15.01
C ASN A 213 -17.17 -9.45 -15.99
N VAL A 214 -16.42 -10.42 -15.48
CA VAL A 214 -15.82 -11.49 -16.30
C VAL A 214 -16.89 -12.46 -16.78
N ILE A 215 -17.90 -12.76 -15.98
CA ILE A 215 -19.01 -13.64 -16.35
C ILE A 215 -19.95 -12.96 -17.36
N ALA A 216 -20.30 -11.69 -17.15
CA ALA A 216 -21.25 -10.94 -17.97
C ALA A 216 -20.72 -10.59 -19.38
N LYS A 217 -19.40 -10.59 -19.59
CA LYS A 217 -18.77 -10.45 -20.92
C LYS A 217 -18.62 -11.81 -21.66
N ARG A 218 -19.47 -12.79 -21.35
CA ARG A 218 -19.63 -14.00 -22.15
C ARG A 218 -20.57 -13.75 -23.32
#